data_AF-A0A450T691-F1
#
_entry.id   AF-A0A450T691-F1
#
_cell.length_a   1.000
_cell.length_b   1.000
_cell.length_c   1.000
_cell.angle_alpha   90.00
_cell.angle_beta   90.00
_cell.angle_gamma   90.00
#
_symmetry.space_group_name_H-M   'P 1'
#
loop_
_entity.id
_entity.type
_entity.pdbx_description
1 polymer ?
#
loop_
_entity_poly.entity_id
_entity_poly.type
_entity_poly.pdbx_seq_one_letter_code
_entity_poly.pdbx_strand_id
1 'polypeptide(L)'
;MFRLFSLFSVLLLVTACATSPMGRIQFVMFPESMLARQGSSAFDQLKTKTPTSANTNTNTNTKRYVTCITNTLLKTMGEDPAEWEVVVFNDQQLNAFALPGKKIGIYEGIMKAATNRHMLAAIIGHEIGHVQARHGNERASASTTSNLA
;
A
#
# COMPACT_ATOMS: atom_id res chain seq x y z
N MET A 1 -29.96 -5.51 36.65
CA MET A 1 -29.26 -6.17 35.53
C MET A 1 -29.20 -5.31 34.25
N PHE A 2 -30.27 -4.65 33.82
CA PHE A 2 -30.26 -3.78 32.62
C PHE A 2 -29.27 -2.59 32.67
N ARG A 3 -29.03 -1.98 33.84
CA ARG A 3 -28.09 -0.85 33.98
C ARG A 3 -26.61 -1.26 33.86
N LEU A 4 -26.25 -2.48 34.26
CA LEU A 4 -24.88 -3.01 34.07
C LEU A 4 -24.59 -3.31 32.59
N PHE A 5 -25.59 -3.78 31.85
CA PHE A 5 -25.45 -4.05 30.41
C PHE A 5 -25.27 -2.78 29.58
N SER A 6 -25.91 -1.68 30.01
CA SER A 6 -25.82 -0.37 29.36
C SER A 6 -24.45 0.30 29.59
N LEU A 7 -23.85 0.17 30.78
CA LEU A 7 -22.47 0.63 31.01
C LEU A 7 -21.44 -0.16 30.20
N PHE A 8 -21.66 -1.47 30.00
CA PHE A 8 -20.74 -2.31 29.22
C PHE A 8 -20.75 -1.97 27.72
N SER A 9 -21.90 -1.55 27.17
CA SER A 9 -21.99 -1.09 25.77
C SER A 9 -21.28 0.24 25.51
N VAL A 10 -21.26 1.15 26.48
CA VAL A 10 -20.57 2.45 26.34
C VAL A 10 -19.05 2.28 26.46
N LEU A 11 -18.59 1.32 27.27
CA LEU A 11 -17.16 1.04 27.44
C LEU A 11 -16.52 0.32 26.23
N LEU A 12 -17.32 -0.34 25.38
CA LEU A 12 -16.82 -0.98 24.15
C LEU A 12 -16.51 0.00 23.00
N LEU A 13 -16.96 1.26 23.08
CA LEU A 13 -16.85 2.22 21.98
C LEU A 13 -15.52 2.99 21.94
N VAL A 14 -14.60 2.79 22.88
CA VAL A 14 -13.38 3.62 23.05
C VAL A 14 -12.08 2.98 22.53
N THR A 15 -12.12 1.83 21.85
CA THR A 15 -10.90 1.12 21.40
C THR A 15 -10.51 1.34 19.93
N ALA A 16 -11.13 2.30 19.22
CA ALA A 16 -10.88 2.54 17.80
C ALA A 16 -9.62 3.39 17.48
N CYS A 17 -8.81 3.75 18.48
CA CYS A 17 -7.54 4.43 18.25
C CYS A 17 -6.44 3.38 18.02
N ALA A 18 -5.81 3.41 16.85
CA ALA A 18 -4.63 2.59 16.55
C ALA A 18 -3.37 3.45 16.54
N THR A 19 -2.22 2.84 16.80
CA THR A 19 -0.91 3.49 16.70
C THR A 19 -0.19 2.98 15.45
N SER A 20 0.33 3.88 14.62
CA SER A 20 1.15 3.51 13.47
C SER A 20 2.51 2.94 13.93
N PRO A 21 3.24 2.22 13.07
CA PRO A 21 4.58 1.73 13.42
C PRO A 21 5.57 2.85 13.77
N MET A 22 5.29 4.11 13.41
CA MET A 22 6.09 5.29 13.76
C MET A 22 5.59 6.01 15.03
N GLY A 23 4.68 5.41 15.80
CA GLY A 23 4.20 5.94 17.08
C GLY A 23 3.11 7.01 16.98
N ARG A 24 2.61 7.30 15.77
CA ARG A 24 1.54 8.28 15.56
C ARG A 24 0.18 7.65 15.83
N ILE A 25 -0.67 8.32 16.60
CA ILE A 25 -2.07 7.92 16.78
C ILE A 25 -2.82 8.17 15.47
N GLN A 26 -3.57 7.18 15.03
CA GLN A 26 -4.37 7.22 13.82
C GLN A 26 -5.76 6.65 14.04
N PHE A 27 -6.72 7.18 13.30
CA PHE A 27 -8.08 6.68 13.26
C PHE A 27 -8.24 5.69 12.10
N VAL A 28 -8.55 4.45 12.42
CA VAL A 28 -8.76 3.37 11.43
C VAL A 28 -10.07 2.65 11.75
N MET A 29 -10.99 2.68 10.79
CA MET A 29 -12.35 2.13 10.96
C MET A 29 -12.53 0.80 10.22
N PHE A 30 -11.79 0.59 9.14
CA PHE A 30 -12.02 -0.54 8.25
C PHE A 30 -11.18 -1.76 8.63
N PRO A 31 -11.74 -2.99 8.53
CA PRO A 31 -10.94 -4.20 8.60
C PRO A 31 -9.88 -4.26 7.50
N GLU A 32 -8.66 -4.65 7.83
CA GLU A 32 -7.56 -4.75 6.85
C GLU A 32 -7.88 -5.70 5.70
N SER A 33 -8.62 -6.78 5.95
CA SER A 33 -9.04 -7.74 4.92
C SER A 33 -9.97 -7.12 3.87
N MET A 34 -10.83 -6.18 4.29
CA MET A 34 -11.72 -5.45 3.38
C MET A 34 -10.91 -4.56 2.45
N LEU A 35 -9.98 -3.78 3.01
CA LEU A 35 -9.12 -2.90 2.21
C LEU A 35 -8.15 -3.69 1.34
N ALA A 36 -7.61 -4.81 1.82
CA ALA A 36 -6.77 -5.69 1.01
C ALA A 36 -7.53 -6.27 -0.19
N ARG A 37 -8.80 -6.64 -0.02
CA ARG A 37 -9.66 -7.09 -1.12
C ARG A 37 -9.93 -5.97 -2.11
N GLN A 38 -10.24 -4.77 -1.62
CA GLN A 38 -10.43 -3.59 -2.48
C GLN A 38 -9.15 -3.22 -3.24
N GLY A 39 -8.00 -3.21 -2.55
CA GLY A 39 -6.69 -2.96 -3.14
C GLY A 39 -6.35 -3.97 -4.22
N SER A 40 -6.59 -5.27 -3.98
CA SER A 40 -6.42 -6.31 -5.00
C SER A 40 -7.32 -6.09 -6.22
N SER A 41 -8.61 -5.80 -6.00
CA SER A 41 -9.55 -5.52 -7.09
C SER A 41 -9.15 -4.28 -7.91
N ALA A 42 -8.73 -3.21 -7.23
CA ALA A 42 -8.24 -2.00 -7.89
C ALA A 42 -6.95 -2.28 -8.69
N PHE A 43 -6.06 -3.11 -8.16
CA PHE A 43 -4.83 -3.50 -8.84
C PHE A 43 -5.11 -4.32 -10.11
N ASP A 44 -6.06 -5.25 -10.04
CA ASP A 44 -6.49 -6.03 -11.21
C ASP A 44 -7.12 -5.13 -12.28
N GLN A 45 -7.97 -4.17 -11.89
CA GLN A 45 -8.52 -3.18 -12.81
C GLN A 45 -7.45 -2.26 -13.41
N LEU A 46 -6.39 -1.93 -12.66
CA LEU A 46 -5.28 -1.15 -13.21
C LEU A 46 -4.51 -1.94 -14.27
N LYS A 47 -4.27 -3.23 -14.05
CA LYS A 47 -3.62 -4.13 -15.03
C LYS A 47 -4.42 -4.29 -16.32
N THR A 48 -5.75 -4.15 -16.29
CA THR A 48 -6.57 -4.18 -17.51
C THR A 48 -6.54 -2.86 -18.28
N LYS A 49 -6.50 -1.73 -17.57
CA LYS A 49 -6.49 -0.39 -18.18
C LYS A 49 -5.11 0.05 -18.66
N THR A 50 -4.08 -0.32 -17.92
CA THR A 50 -2.69 0.05 -18.20
C THR A 50 -1.91 -1.23 -18.50
N PRO A 51 -1.44 -1.41 -19.74
CA PRO A 51 -0.64 -2.57 -20.09
C PRO A 51 0.56 -2.70 -19.15
N THR A 52 0.77 -3.89 -18.61
CA THR A 52 2.03 -4.18 -17.92
C THR A 52 3.17 -4.16 -18.94
N SER A 53 4.36 -3.75 -18.50
CA SER A 53 5.56 -3.79 -19.33
C SER A 53 5.72 -5.20 -19.92
N ALA A 54 5.61 -5.35 -21.25
CA ALA A 54 5.69 -6.67 -21.90
C ALA A 54 7.09 -7.26 -21.72
N ASN A 55 7.27 -8.59 -21.83
CA ASN A 55 8.60 -9.24 -21.77
C ASN A 55 9.37 -9.04 -23.09
N THR A 56 9.63 -7.79 -23.48
CA THR A 56 10.72 -7.48 -24.41
C THR A 56 12.04 -7.49 -23.64
N ASN A 57 13.18 -7.66 -24.33
CA ASN A 57 14.49 -7.78 -23.67
C ASN A 57 14.84 -6.56 -22.78
N THR A 58 14.45 -5.34 -23.20
CA THR A 58 14.62 -4.11 -22.43
C THR A 58 13.77 -4.08 -21.16
N ASN A 59 12.51 -4.49 -21.28
CA ASN A 59 11.54 -4.48 -20.19
C ASN A 59 11.82 -5.55 -19.14
N THR A 60 12.45 -6.66 -19.56
CA THR A 60 12.91 -7.73 -18.66
C THR A 60 13.97 -7.22 -17.68
N ASN A 61 14.88 -6.35 -18.15
CA ASN A 61 15.91 -5.75 -17.29
C ASN A 61 15.30 -4.80 -16.26
N THR A 62 14.36 -3.94 -16.66
CA THR A 62 13.65 -3.03 -15.74
C THR A 62 12.90 -3.80 -14.66
N LYS A 63 12.15 -4.84 -15.04
CA LYS A 63 11.45 -5.69 -14.06
C LYS A 63 12.41 -6.34 -13.07
N ARG A 64 13.49 -6.97 -13.55
CA ARG A 64 14.50 -7.60 -12.68
C ARG A 64 15.13 -6.59 -11.73
N TYR A 65 15.44 -5.39 -12.23
CA TYR A 65 16.03 -4.31 -11.44
C TYR A 65 15.10 -3.86 -10.32
N VAL A 66 13.83 -3.57 -10.65
CA VAL A 66 12.79 -3.20 -9.68
C VAL A 66 12.59 -4.32 -8.66
N THR A 67 12.38 -5.57 -9.11
CA THR A 67 12.19 -6.73 -8.22
C THR A 67 13.38 -6.93 -7.29
N CYS A 68 14.62 -6.78 -7.76
CA CYS A 68 15.81 -6.91 -6.92
C CYS A 68 15.82 -5.89 -5.77
N ILE A 69 15.54 -4.62 -6.08
CA ILE A 69 15.48 -3.55 -5.09
C ILE A 69 14.32 -3.78 -4.11
N THR A 70 13.11 -4.04 -4.63
CA THR A 70 11.92 -4.25 -3.80
C THR A 70 12.10 -5.45 -2.86
N ASN A 71 12.62 -6.58 -3.35
CA ASN A 71 12.85 -7.76 -2.52
C ASN A 71 13.86 -7.51 -1.40
N THR A 72 14.90 -6.71 -1.68
CA THR A 72 15.88 -6.32 -0.66
C THR A 72 15.20 -5.48 0.43
N LEU A 73 14.42 -4.47 0.03
CA LEU A 73 13.69 -3.60 0.96
C LEU A 73 12.70 -4.36 1.82
N LEU A 74 11.89 -5.24 1.21
CA LEU A 74 10.90 -6.05 1.92
C LEU A 74 11.57 -6.92 2.99
N LYS A 75 12.64 -7.63 2.64
CA LYS A 75 13.41 -8.43 3.60
C LYS A 75 13.98 -7.59 4.73
N THR A 76 14.54 -6.42 4.43
CA THR A 76 15.07 -5.50 5.44
C THR A 76 13.99 -5.03 6.42
N MET A 77 12.75 -4.90 5.97
CA MET A 77 11.61 -4.50 6.79
C MET A 77 10.88 -5.67 7.47
N GLY A 78 11.40 -6.89 7.37
CA GLY A 78 10.78 -8.08 7.98
C GLY A 78 9.56 -8.61 7.22
N GLU A 79 9.36 -8.18 5.98
CA GLU A 79 8.30 -8.68 5.09
C GLU A 79 8.81 -9.85 4.25
N ASP A 80 7.93 -10.81 3.93
CA ASP A 80 8.21 -11.86 2.96
C ASP A 80 7.92 -11.33 1.54
N PRO A 81 8.93 -11.22 0.65
CA PRO A 81 8.70 -10.81 -0.73
C PRO A 81 7.70 -11.68 -1.50
N ALA A 82 7.50 -12.95 -1.13
CA ALA A 82 6.55 -13.84 -1.79
C ALA A 82 5.08 -13.44 -1.56
N GLU A 83 4.79 -12.67 -0.50
CA GLU A 83 3.45 -12.17 -0.21
C GLU A 83 3.12 -10.88 -0.96
N TRP A 84 4.10 -10.27 -1.63
CA TRP A 84 3.95 -9.02 -2.34
C TRP A 84 3.89 -9.22 -3.86
N GLU A 85 2.89 -8.62 -4.50
CA GLU A 85 2.80 -8.58 -5.96
C GLU A 85 3.41 -7.26 -6.46
N VAL A 86 4.49 -7.35 -7.24
CA VAL A 86 5.20 -6.20 -7.79
C VAL A 86 5.00 -6.17 -9.31
N VAL A 87 4.42 -5.09 -9.83
CA VAL A 87 4.17 -4.94 -11.27
C VAL A 87 4.77 -3.65 -11.78
N VAL A 88 5.47 -3.75 -12.92
CA VAL A 88 5.93 -2.61 -13.71
C VAL A 88 4.94 -2.35 -14.83
N PHE A 89 4.32 -1.17 -14.81
CA PHE A 89 3.34 -0.71 -15.80
C PHE A 89 4.05 0.04 -16.94
N ASN A 90 3.65 -0.26 -18.17
CA ASN A 90 4.14 0.42 -19.37
C ASN A 90 3.44 1.77 -19.55
N ASP A 91 3.71 2.69 -18.64
CA ASP A 91 3.26 4.08 -18.69
C ASP A 91 4.43 5.01 -18.36
N GLN A 92 4.44 6.19 -18.97
CA GLN A 92 5.47 7.20 -18.78
C GLN A 92 5.14 8.19 -17.65
N GLN A 93 4.04 7.98 -16.92
CA GLN A 93 3.73 8.69 -15.69
C GLN A 93 4.89 8.57 -14.68
N LEU A 94 5.29 9.68 -14.07
CA LEU A 94 6.28 9.72 -13.00
C LEU A 94 5.65 9.32 -11.67
N ASN A 95 5.34 8.03 -11.51
CA ASN A 95 4.65 7.57 -10.32
C ASN A 95 5.07 6.14 -9.90
N ALA A 96 4.87 5.86 -8.62
CA ALA A 96 4.86 4.53 -8.02
C ALA A 96 3.80 4.54 -6.91
N PHE A 97 3.24 3.39 -6.57
CA PHE A 97 2.22 3.30 -5.55
C PHE A 97 2.25 1.95 -4.87
N ALA A 98 1.75 1.89 -3.65
CA ALA A 98 1.39 0.63 -3.00
C ALA A 98 -0.06 0.67 -2.49
N LEU A 99 -0.74 -0.47 -2.62
CA LEU A 99 -2.12 -0.66 -2.16
C LEU A 99 -2.17 -1.65 -0.99
N PRO A 100 -3.19 -1.54 -0.11
CA PRO A 100 -3.50 -2.58 0.86
C PRO A 100 -3.62 -3.95 0.18
N GLY A 101 -3.20 -5.00 0.86
CA GLY A 101 -3.10 -6.35 0.26
C GLY A 101 -1.78 -6.59 -0.48
N LYS A 102 -0.72 -5.86 -0.11
CA LYS A 102 0.66 -6.10 -0.53
C LYS A 102 0.85 -6.01 -2.05
N LYS A 103 0.27 -4.98 -2.67
CA LYS A 103 0.41 -4.71 -4.12
C LYS A 103 1.28 -3.49 -4.32
N ILE A 104 2.30 -3.59 -5.18
CA ILE A 104 3.16 -2.47 -5.55
C ILE A 104 3.10 -2.29 -7.07
N GLY A 105 2.77 -1.08 -7.51
CA GLY A 105 2.82 -0.66 -8.89
C GLY A 105 3.91 0.36 -9.14
N ILE A 106 4.71 0.14 -10.19
CA ILE A 106 5.78 1.05 -10.61
C ILE A 106 5.53 1.40 -12.07
N TYR A 107 5.47 2.69 -12.41
CA TYR A 107 5.37 3.11 -13.81
C TYR A 107 6.76 3.31 -14.40
N GLU A 108 7.00 2.87 -15.64
CA GLU A 108 8.32 3.02 -16.30
C GLU A 108 8.84 4.46 -16.31
N GLY A 109 7.92 5.43 -16.41
CA GLY A 109 8.25 6.85 -16.33
C GLY A 109 9.09 7.23 -15.12
N ILE A 110 8.88 6.60 -13.96
CA ILE A 110 9.60 6.95 -12.72
C ILE A 110 11.12 6.76 -12.86
N MET A 111 11.58 5.88 -13.75
CA MET A 111 13.00 5.62 -13.99
C MET A 111 13.73 6.84 -14.56
N LYS A 112 13.00 7.80 -15.16
CA LYS A 112 13.56 9.08 -15.61
C LYS A 112 13.90 10.01 -14.44
N ALA A 113 13.14 9.92 -13.35
CA ALA A 113 13.37 10.71 -12.13
C ALA A 113 14.33 9.99 -11.17
N ALA A 114 14.18 8.67 -11.01
CA ALA A 114 15.02 7.83 -10.17
C ALA A 114 16.22 7.29 -10.96
N THR A 115 17.22 8.14 -11.21
CA THR A 115 18.36 7.83 -12.08
C THR A 115 19.36 6.81 -11.51
N ASN A 116 19.16 6.36 -10.27
CA ASN A 116 19.96 5.31 -9.65
C ASN A 116 19.14 4.47 -8.66
N ARG A 117 19.75 3.34 -8.22
CA ARG A 117 19.08 2.36 -7.35
C ARG A 117 18.66 2.93 -6.00
N HIS A 118 19.41 3.88 -5.47
CA HIS A 118 19.16 4.44 -4.14
C HIS A 118 17.93 5.35 -4.18
N MET A 119 17.79 6.15 -5.24
CA MET A 119 16.61 6.98 -5.46
C MET A 119 15.36 6.13 -5.67
N LEU A 120 15.46 5.07 -6.50
CA LEU A 120 14.33 4.16 -6.71
C LEU A 120 13.98 3.41 -5.42
N ALA A 121 14.98 2.99 -4.63
CA ALA A 121 14.77 2.36 -3.34
C ALA A 121 14.08 3.29 -2.34
N ALA A 122 14.42 4.58 -2.32
CA ALA A 122 13.77 5.57 -1.46
C ALA A 122 12.28 5.71 -1.80
N ILE A 123 11.94 5.78 -3.09
CA ILE A 123 10.54 5.84 -3.57
C ILE A 123 9.78 4.56 -3.19
N ILE A 124 10.32 3.38 -3.52
CA ILE A 124 9.67 2.10 -3.21
C ILE A 124 9.53 1.91 -1.69
N GLY A 125 10.55 2.28 -0.92
CA GLY A 125 10.52 2.22 0.54
C GLY A 125 9.45 3.15 1.14
N HIS A 126 9.28 4.35 0.57
CA HIS A 126 8.19 5.26 0.93
C HIS A 126 6.82 4.62 0.71
N GLU A 127 6.60 4.01 -0.45
CA GLU A 127 5.34 3.32 -0.78
C GLU A 127 5.06 2.12 0.13
N ILE A 128 6.07 1.30 0.44
CA ILE A 128 5.92 0.19 1.40
C ILE A 128 5.55 0.74 2.79
N GLY A 129 6.18 1.85 3.20
CA GLY A 129 5.88 2.54 4.46
C GLY A 129 4.41 2.97 4.57
N HIS A 130 3.80 3.44 3.49
CA HIS A 130 2.36 3.76 3.47
C HIS A 130 1.47 2.57 3.81
N VAL A 131 1.81 1.37 3.31
CA VAL A 131 1.06 0.15 3.59
C VAL A 131 1.26 -0.28 5.04
N GLN A 132 2.51 -0.35 5.53
CA GLN A 132 2.80 -0.74 6.92
C GLN A 132 2.16 0.23 7.93
N ALA A 133 2.17 1.52 7.62
CA ALA A 133 1.55 2.54 8.45
C ALA A 133 0.02 2.59 8.33
N ARG A 134 -0.59 1.84 7.41
CA ARG A 134 -2.05 1.80 7.18
C ARG A 134 -2.64 3.16 6.77
N HIS A 135 -1.85 4.00 6.09
CA HIS A 135 -2.30 5.33 5.66
C HIS A 135 -3.50 5.26 4.69
N GLY A 136 -3.63 4.18 3.91
CA GLY A 136 -4.81 3.95 3.08
C GLY A 136 -6.09 3.77 3.90
N ASN A 137 -6.02 3.06 5.03
CA ASN A 137 -7.13 2.85 5.94
C ASN A 137 -7.52 4.15 6.65
N GLU A 138 -6.53 4.87 7.14
CA GLU A 138 -6.75 6.17 7.78
C GLU A 138 -7.42 7.16 6.82
N ARG A 139 -6.94 7.27 5.58
CA ARG A 139 -7.54 8.14 4.56
C ARG A 139 -8.97 7.73 4.23
N ALA A 140 -9.23 6.43 4.07
CA ALA A 140 -10.59 5.93 3.83
C ALA A 140 -11.51 6.28 5.01
N SER A 141 -11.03 6.08 6.24
CA SER A 141 -11.79 6.35 7.47
C SER A 141 -12.13 7.84 7.59
N ALA A 142 -11.14 8.71 7.37
CA ALA A 142 -11.33 10.16 7.38
C ALA A 142 -12.32 10.62 6.29
N SER A 143 -12.23 10.07 5.08
CA SER A 143 -13.15 10.37 3.99
C SER A 143 -14.59 9.98 4.33
N THR A 144 -14.80 8.76 4.83
CA THR A 144 -16.13 8.30 5.25
C THR A 144 -16.72 9.19 6.34
N THR A 145 -15.94 9.53 7.37
CA THR A 145 -16.42 10.43 8.44
C THR A 145 -16.73 11.83 7.92
N SER A 146 -15.90 12.39 7.03
CA SER A 146 -16.14 13.71 6.43
C SER A 146 -17.40 13.76 5.57
N ASN A 147 -17.79 12.65 4.93
CA ASN A 147 -18.99 12.57 4.11
C ASN A 147 -20.28 12.35 4.94
N LEU A 148 -20.14 12.05 6.23
CA LEU A 148 -21.23 11.86 7.18
C LEU A 148 -21.51 13.12 8.02
N ALA A 149 -20.64 14.12 7.97
CA ALA A 149 -20.79 15.43 8.61
C ALA A 149 -21.50 16.41 7.67
#